data_AF-X8CI70-F1
#
_entry.id   AF-X8CI70-F1
#
_cell.length_a   1.000
_cell.length_b   1.000
_cell.length_c   1.000
_cell.angle_alpha   90.00
_cell.angle_beta   90.00
_cell.angle_gamma   90.00
#
_symmetry.space_group_name_H-M   'P 1'
#
loop_
_entity.id
_entity.type
_entity.pdbx_description
1 polymer ?
#
loop_
_entity_poly.entity_id
_entity_poly.type
_entity_poly.pdbx_seq_one_letter_code
_entity_poly.pdbx_strand_id
1 'polypeptide(L)'
;MIALTPLIKRPIAFGAVAGLGVGTVGLWLESLWIAAVYHYPWPVGMWGEALAMAVPVAVLMGMCGALFGMVLTGQRLPGRAAGISVVVVTVLVIGGAVANGLHIVVPRQNNAAITLTDLPAAPGQRMVSADVQLQPSDMVGRHPEWVTILSWQGRMENNRGLQIDELEQVGPGHYRSTRPLPVWGTWKTLLRVQDGYTMTAVPIYEPADEAIPAPEVPALPAMNRPFVQEITILQRERDQNAPVWLFTAGSIVVLFMTLMVIAGLTWGAGRLGNAVTEPEPVEDKQPAPRAA
;
A
#
# COMPACT_ATOMS: atom_id res chain seq x y z
N MET A 1 -19.04 2.44 20.66
CA MET A 1 -20.33 3.06 20.34
C MET A 1 -21.28 2.11 19.59
N ILE A 2 -20.91 1.54 18.43
CA ILE A 2 -21.81 0.59 17.69
C ILE A 2 -22.14 -0.67 18.51
N ALA A 3 -21.19 -1.18 19.32
CA ALA A 3 -21.41 -2.34 20.20
C ALA A 3 -22.45 -2.10 21.31
N LEU A 4 -22.83 -0.84 21.56
CA LEU A 4 -23.85 -0.47 22.54
C LEU A 4 -25.27 -0.41 21.93
N THR A 5 -25.40 -0.79 20.65
CA THR A 5 -26.68 -0.79 19.93
C THR A 5 -27.25 -2.21 19.81
N PRO A 6 -28.55 -2.37 19.47
CA PRO A 6 -29.15 -3.68 19.24
C PRO A 6 -28.47 -4.53 18.15
N LEU A 7 -27.63 -3.92 17.31
CA LEU A 7 -26.86 -4.64 16.28
C LEU A 7 -25.98 -5.74 16.86
N ILE A 8 -25.53 -5.63 18.11
CA ILE A 8 -24.71 -6.68 18.76
C ILE A 8 -25.43 -8.04 18.83
N LYS A 9 -26.78 -8.04 18.81
CA LYS A 9 -27.60 -9.27 18.76
C LYS A 9 -27.63 -9.91 17.37
N ARG A 10 -27.09 -9.24 16.35
CA ARG A 10 -26.96 -9.73 14.97
C ARG A 10 -25.48 -9.70 14.57
N PRO A 11 -24.67 -10.69 15.01
CA PRO A 11 -23.21 -10.61 14.93
C PRO A 11 -22.67 -10.32 13.53
N ILE A 12 -23.22 -10.96 12.49
CA ILE A 12 -22.76 -10.75 11.10
C ILE A 12 -23.05 -9.32 10.63
N ALA A 13 -24.25 -8.79 10.91
CA ALA A 13 -24.61 -7.42 10.56
C ALA A 13 -23.78 -6.42 11.37
N PHE A 14 -23.53 -6.70 12.64
CA PHE A 14 -22.62 -5.91 13.48
C PHE A 14 -21.22 -5.87 12.87
N GLY A 15 -20.66 -7.03 12.48
CA GLY A 15 -19.36 -7.13 11.83
C GLY A 15 -19.29 -6.34 10.53
N ALA A 16 -20.31 -6.46 9.66
CA ALA A 16 -20.39 -5.71 8.41
C ALA A 16 -20.45 -4.19 8.64
N VAL A 17 -21.27 -3.72 9.58
CA VAL A 17 -21.40 -2.29 9.91
C VAL A 17 -20.14 -1.74 10.57
N ALA A 18 -19.50 -2.52 11.46
CA ALA A 18 -18.21 -2.15 12.04
C ALA A 18 -17.13 -2.05 10.97
N GLY A 19 -17.08 -3.03 10.04
CA GLY A 19 -16.20 -3.03 8.89
C GLY A 19 -16.42 -1.81 7.98
N LEU A 20 -17.68 -1.46 7.70
CA LEU A 20 -18.02 -0.25 6.95
C LEU A 20 -17.51 1.01 7.66
N GLY A 21 -17.72 1.12 8.98
CA GLY A 21 -17.21 2.23 9.78
C GLY A 21 -15.68 2.33 9.75
N VAL A 22 -14.96 1.21 9.83
CA VAL A 22 -13.50 1.16 9.73
C VAL A 22 -13.04 1.56 8.32
N GLY A 23 -13.64 0.99 7.28
CA GLY A 23 -13.28 1.26 5.88
C GLY A 23 -13.66 2.66 5.38
N THR A 24 -14.43 3.43 6.15
CA THR A 24 -14.84 4.81 5.81
C THR A 24 -14.31 5.81 6.81
N VAL A 25 -14.92 5.90 7.99
CA VAL A 25 -14.54 6.84 9.05
C VAL A 25 -13.13 6.54 9.56
N GLY A 26 -12.79 5.26 9.75
CA GLY A 26 -11.44 4.86 10.15
C GLY A 26 -10.40 5.29 9.11
N LEU A 27 -10.66 5.04 7.82
CA LEU A 27 -9.80 5.48 6.71
C LEU A 27 -9.67 7.00 6.65
N TRP A 28 -10.76 7.73 6.88
CA TRP A 28 -10.74 9.19 6.97
C TRP A 28 -9.90 9.69 8.15
N LEU A 29 -10.03 9.09 9.33
CA LEU A 29 -9.20 9.44 10.49
C LEU A 29 -7.71 9.14 10.22
N GLU A 30 -7.41 8.03 9.55
CA GLU A 30 -6.06 7.70 9.13
C GLU A 30 -5.51 8.77 8.19
N SER A 31 -6.30 9.30 7.26
CA SER A 31 -5.84 10.37 6.38
C SER A 31 -5.45 11.66 7.12
N LEU A 32 -6.13 11.97 8.23
CA LEU A 32 -5.77 13.11 9.08
C LEU A 32 -4.43 12.86 9.79
N TRP A 33 -4.19 11.62 10.23
CA TRP A 33 -2.92 11.20 10.81
C TRP A 33 -1.79 11.27 9.78
N ILE A 34 -2.02 10.75 8.57
CA ILE A 34 -1.06 10.83 7.46
C ILE A 34 -0.72 12.28 7.15
N ALA A 35 -1.72 13.16 7.04
CA ALA A 35 -1.50 14.58 6.78
C ALA A 35 -0.71 15.28 7.90
N ALA A 36 -0.83 14.82 9.15
CA ALA A 36 -0.12 15.40 10.28
C ALA A 36 1.32 14.89 10.43
N VAL A 37 1.61 13.65 10.03
CA VAL A 37 2.86 12.95 10.39
C VAL A 37 3.76 12.63 9.20
N TYR A 38 3.21 12.48 8.00
CA TYR A 38 3.94 12.08 6.81
C TYR A 38 4.12 13.24 5.82
N HIS A 39 5.13 13.13 4.96
CA HIS A 39 5.46 14.15 3.96
C HIS A 39 4.56 14.13 2.73
N TYR A 40 3.83 13.04 2.50
CA TYR A 40 2.94 12.85 1.36
C TYR A 40 1.50 12.71 1.86
N PRO A 41 0.78 13.82 2.10
CA PRO A 41 -0.64 13.76 2.44
C PRO A 41 -1.42 13.15 1.28
N TRP A 42 -2.50 12.42 1.59
CA TRP A 42 -3.33 11.80 0.56
C TRP A 42 -4.13 12.85 -0.21
N PRO A 43 -3.87 13.04 -1.51
CA PRO A 43 -4.62 13.97 -2.33
C PRO A 43 -6.06 13.47 -2.54
N VAL A 44 -6.95 14.41 -2.90
CA VAL A 44 -8.38 14.10 -3.10
C VAL A 44 -8.60 13.05 -4.20
N GLY A 45 -7.74 13.05 -5.23
CA GLY A 45 -7.79 12.10 -6.36
C GLY A 45 -7.74 10.62 -5.94
N MET A 46 -7.04 10.30 -4.85
CA MET A 46 -6.90 8.92 -4.37
C MET A 46 -8.14 8.33 -3.73
N TRP A 47 -9.08 9.15 -3.25
CA TRP A 47 -10.18 8.68 -2.41
C TRP A 47 -11.14 7.72 -3.11
N GLY A 48 -11.35 7.92 -4.42
CA GLY A 48 -12.24 7.06 -5.19
C GLY A 48 -11.77 5.60 -5.17
N GLU A 49 -10.49 5.39 -5.49
CA GLU A 49 -9.86 4.07 -5.47
C GLU A 49 -9.68 3.56 -4.03
N ALA A 50 -9.23 4.42 -3.10
CA ALA A 50 -9.02 4.04 -1.71
C ALA A 50 -10.29 3.48 -1.07
N LEU A 51 -11.44 4.13 -1.27
CA LEU A 51 -12.73 3.66 -0.76
C LEU A 51 -13.21 2.41 -1.49
N ALA A 52 -13.05 2.36 -2.83
CA ALA A 52 -13.45 1.20 -3.64
C ALA A 52 -12.70 -0.08 -3.24
N MET A 53 -11.43 0.04 -2.81
CA MET A 53 -10.62 -1.10 -2.36
C MET A 53 -10.80 -1.38 -0.87
N ALA A 54 -10.82 -0.36 -0.01
CA ALA A 54 -10.84 -0.56 1.44
C ALA A 54 -12.21 -0.97 1.97
N VAL A 55 -13.32 -0.38 1.48
CA VAL A 55 -14.66 -0.62 2.06
C VAL A 55 -15.11 -2.07 1.88
N PRO A 56 -15.06 -2.69 0.68
CA PRO A 56 -15.47 -4.08 0.52
C PRO A 56 -14.62 -5.03 1.36
N VAL A 57 -13.30 -4.81 1.40
CA VAL A 57 -12.37 -5.59 2.24
C VAL A 57 -12.73 -5.47 3.72
N ALA A 58 -12.93 -4.25 4.23
CA ALA A 58 -13.21 -4.01 5.64
C ALA A 58 -14.56 -4.60 6.07
N VAL A 59 -15.60 -4.50 5.24
CA VAL A 59 -16.92 -5.11 5.49
C VAL A 59 -16.81 -6.63 5.59
N LEU A 60 -16.16 -7.26 4.61
CA LEU A 60 -16.01 -8.70 4.53
C LEU A 60 -15.12 -9.25 5.66
N MET A 61 -14.04 -8.54 6.00
CA MET A 61 -13.21 -8.85 7.16
C MET A 61 -13.98 -8.68 8.47
N GLY A 62 -14.84 -7.67 8.59
CA GLY A 62 -15.74 -7.49 9.72
C GLY A 62 -16.71 -8.66 9.88
N MET A 63 -17.25 -9.18 8.76
CA MET A 63 -18.07 -10.39 8.76
C MET A 63 -17.28 -11.64 9.17
N CYS A 64 -16.04 -11.82 8.68
CA CYS A 64 -15.15 -12.90 9.11
C CYS A 64 -14.84 -12.81 10.62
N GLY A 65 -14.58 -11.61 11.13
CA GLY A 65 -14.38 -11.36 12.57
C GLY A 65 -15.62 -11.71 13.40
N ALA A 66 -16.82 -11.43 12.89
CA ALA A 66 -18.06 -11.84 13.52
C ALA A 66 -18.25 -13.37 13.53
N LEU A 67 -17.93 -14.07 12.43
CA LEU A 67 -17.93 -15.53 12.40
C LEU A 67 -16.98 -16.11 13.45
N PHE A 68 -15.76 -15.58 13.52
CA PHE A 68 -14.78 -15.98 14.52
C PHE A 68 -15.24 -15.71 15.95
N GLY A 69 -15.80 -14.53 16.23
CA GLY A 69 -16.38 -14.19 17.52
C GLY A 69 -17.56 -15.09 17.93
N MET A 70 -18.40 -15.49 16.98
CA MET A 70 -19.48 -16.45 17.23
C MET A 70 -18.93 -17.81 17.67
N VAL A 71 -17.86 -18.30 17.04
CA VAL A 71 -17.21 -19.56 17.46
C VAL A 71 -16.65 -19.44 18.87
N LEU A 72 -15.92 -18.36 19.17
CA LEU A 72 -15.32 -18.14 20.49
C LEU A 72 -16.34 -17.98 21.62
N THR A 73 -17.56 -17.55 21.30
CA THR A 73 -18.64 -17.35 22.28
C THR A 73 -19.68 -18.48 22.26
N GLY A 74 -19.41 -19.58 21.55
CA GLY A 74 -20.32 -20.73 21.49
C GLY A 74 -21.65 -20.45 20.79
N GLN A 75 -21.72 -19.39 19.97
CA GLN A 75 -22.92 -19.05 19.21
C GLN A 75 -23.03 -19.90 17.95
N ARG A 76 -24.27 -20.18 17.56
CA ARG A 76 -24.56 -20.95 16.34
C ARG A 76 -24.12 -20.17 15.10
N LEU A 77 -23.26 -20.79 14.31
CA LEU A 77 -22.84 -20.26 13.01
C LEU A 77 -23.99 -20.27 11.99
N PRO A 78 -23.95 -19.37 10.98
CA PRO A 78 -24.80 -19.53 9.80
C PRO A 78 -24.51 -20.86 9.10
N GLY A 79 -25.42 -21.28 8.22
CA GLY A 79 -25.26 -22.54 7.47
C GLY A 79 -23.88 -22.65 6.81
N ARG A 80 -23.35 -23.88 6.71
CA ARG A 80 -21.98 -24.16 6.22
C ARG A 80 -21.64 -23.43 4.91
N ALA A 81 -22.56 -23.48 3.94
CA ALA A 81 -22.39 -22.80 2.66
C ALA A 81 -22.20 -21.28 2.84
N ALA A 82 -23.05 -20.63 3.64
CA ALA A 82 -22.96 -19.20 3.88
C ALA A 82 -21.65 -18.79 4.59
N GLY A 83 -21.22 -19.55 5.60
CA GLY A 83 -19.96 -19.30 6.29
C GLY A 83 -18.75 -19.41 5.35
N ILE A 84 -18.70 -20.47 4.54
CA ILE A 84 -17.62 -20.68 3.55
C ILE A 84 -17.67 -19.59 2.48
N SER A 85 -18.86 -19.24 1.97
CA SER A 85 -19.01 -18.19 0.97
C SER A 85 -18.47 -16.85 1.45
N VAL A 86 -18.74 -16.46 2.70
CA VAL A 86 -18.17 -15.23 3.27
C VAL A 86 -16.64 -15.28 3.22
N VAL A 87 -16.01 -16.34 3.72
CA VAL A 87 -14.53 -16.45 3.73
C VAL A 87 -13.96 -16.43 2.30
N VAL A 88 -14.55 -17.19 1.38
CA VAL A 88 -14.07 -17.25 -0.02
C VAL A 88 -14.20 -15.89 -0.70
N VAL A 89 -15.33 -15.21 -0.55
CA VAL A 89 -15.53 -13.86 -1.11
C VAL A 89 -14.56 -12.87 -0.49
N THR A 90 -14.29 -12.94 0.82
CA THR A 90 -13.26 -12.12 1.48
C THR A 90 -11.89 -12.31 0.85
N VAL A 91 -11.46 -13.56 0.65
CA VAL A 91 -10.17 -13.88 0.03
C VAL A 91 -10.09 -13.33 -1.39
N LEU A 92 -11.14 -13.50 -2.20
CA LEU A 92 -11.19 -13.01 -3.57
C LEU A 92 -11.15 -11.47 -3.63
N VAL A 93 -11.88 -10.79 -2.76
CA VAL A 93 -11.92 -9.32 -2.72
C VAL A 93 -10.58 -8.74 -2.24
N ILE A 94 -9.94 -9.36 -1.24
CA ILE A 94 -8.57 -8.99 -0.83
C ILE A 94 -7.60 -9.22 -1.99
N GLY A 95 -7.69 -10.37 -2.67
CA GLY A 95 -6.86 -10.67 -3.84
C GLY A 95 -7.02 -9.64 -4.95
N GLY A 96 -8.26 -9.23 -5.25
CA GLY A 96 -8.56 -8.17 -6.21
C GLY A 96 -7.99 -6.81 -5.81
N ALA A 97 -8.14 -6.42 -4.53
CA ALA A 97 -7.59 -5.16 -4.03
C ALA A 97 -6.05 -5.14 -4.07
N VAL A 98 -5.41 -6.26 -3.72
CA VAL A 98 -3.94 -6.40 -3.81
C VAL A 98 -3.47 -6.39 -5.27
N ALA A 99 -4.14 -7.12 -6.16
CA ALA A 99 -3.81 -7.12 -7.58
C ALA A 99 -3.94 -5.72 -8.20
N ASN A 100 -4.98 -4.99 -7.81
CA ASN A 100 -5.18 -3.60 -8.21
C ASN A 100 -4.06 -2.69 -7.67
N GLY A 101 -3.73 -2.77 -6.38
CA GLY A 101 -2.66 -1.95 -5.77
C GLY A 101 -1.25 -2.25 -6.29
N LEU A 102 -1.03 -3.45 -6.87
CA LEU A 102 0.24 -3.83 -7.51
C LEU A 102 0.28 -3.46 -9.00
N HIS A 103 -0.79 -2.93 -9.56
CA HIS A 103 -0.85 -2.53 -10.96
C HIS A 103 -0.16 -1.19 -11.17
N ILE A 104 1.13 -1.22 -11.50
CA ILE A 104 1.93 -0.02 -11.75
C ILE A 104 2.25 0.08 -13.24
N VAL A 105 2.03 1.27 -13.80
CA VAL A 105 2.35 1.62 -15.19
C VAL A 105 3.59 2.50 -15.19
N VAL A 106 4.63 2.07 -15.91
CA VAL A 106 5.78 2.91 -16.23
C VAL A 106 5.77 3.19 -17.74
N PRO A 107 5.65 4.47 -18.13
CA PRO A 107 5.58 4.87 -19.52
C PRO A 107 6.94 4.75 -20.19
N ARG A 108 7.05 3.83 -21.15
CA ARG A 108 8.33 3.39 -21.72
C ARG A 108 8.97 4.37 -22.70
N GLN A 109 8.18 5.27 -23.28
CA GLN A 109 8.61 6.21 -24.33
C GLN A 109 8.60 7.66 -23.86
N ASN A 110 8.23 7.89 -22.60
CA ASN A 110 8.10 9.23 -22.05
C ASN A 110 9.40 9.61 -21.36
N ASN A 111 9.73 10.90 -21.42
CA ASN A 111 10.92 11.46 -20.81
C ASN A 111 10.57 12.68 -19.96
N ALA A 112 11.50 13.07 -19.10
CA ALA A 112 11.53 14.39 -18.49
C ALA A 112 12.74 15.17 -19.01
N ALA A 113 12.48 16.32 -19.62
CA ALA A 113 13.49 17.33 -19.85
C ALA A 113 13.62 18.18 -18.57
N ILE A 114 14.83 18.28 -18.04
CA ILE A 114 15.12 18.96 -16.78
C ILE A 114 16.24 19.95 -17.03
N THR A 115 15.97 21.21 -16.72
CA THR A 115 16.97 22.29 -16.73
C THR A 115 17.29 22.64 -15.29
N LEU A 116 18.58 22.57 -14.94
CA LEU A 116 19.08 22.91 -13.62
C LEU A 116 19.74 24.28 -13.66
N THR A 117 19.39 25.15 -12.71
CA THR A 117 20.05 26.44 -12.51
C THR A 117 20.77 26.43 -11.18
N ASP A 118 22.08 26.70 -11.18
CA ASP A 118 22.85 26.77 -9.94
C ASP A 118 22.37 27.92 -9.05
N LEU A 119 22.25 27.64 -7.76
CA LEU A 119 21.87 28.59 -6.73
C LEU A 119 23.06 28.85 -5.78
N PRO A 120 23.08 29.98 -5.06
CA PRO A 120 24.10 30.24 -4.04
C PRO A 120 24.20 29.08 -3.03
N ALA A 121 25.42 28.60 -2.81
CA ALA A 121 25.72 27.47 -1.93
C ALA A 121 27.03 27.68 -1.18
N ALA A 122 27.24 26.96 -0.07
CA ALA A 122 28.50 26.99 0.66
C ALA A 122 29.64 26.34 -0.16
N PRO A 123 30.91 26.64 0.12
CA PRO A 123 32.04 26.03 -0.57
C PRO A 123 31.99 24.49 -0.54
N GLY A 124 32.20 23.85 -1.69
CA GLY A 124 32.13 22.39 -1.83
C GLY A 124 30.71 21.81 -1.92
N GLN A 125 29.67 22.65 -1.86
CA GLN A 125 28.28 22.27 -2.07
C GLN A 125 27.76 22.78 -3.40
N ARG A 126 26.77 22.08 -3.96
CA ARG A 126 26.07 22.52 -5.16
C ARG A 126 24.56 22.39 -4.98
N MET A 127 23.89 23.53 -4.91
CA MET A 127 22.44 23.61 -4.81
C MET A 127 21.88 24.11 -6.15
N VAL A 128 20.76 23.55 -6.60
CA VAL A 128 20.14 23.91 -7.89
C VAL A 128 18.65 24.13 -7.74
N SER A 129 18.06 24.96 -8.59
CA SER A 129 16.63 24.85 -8.91
C SER A 129 16.46 23.96 -10.13
N ALA A 130 15.29 23.32 -10.25
CA ALA A 130 14.91 22.49 -11.38
C ALA A 130 13.67 23.07 -12.07
N ASP A 131 13.75 23.19 -13.39
CA ASP A 131 12.63 23.47 -14.28
C ASP A 131 12.41 22.22 -15.13
N VAL A 132 11.22 21.62 -15.03
CA VAL A 132 10.92 20.25 -15.46
C VAL A 132 9.81 20.27 -16.49
N GLN A 133 10.06 19.69 -17.67
CA GLN A 133 9.07 19.44 -18.71
C GLN A 133 8.88 17.94 -18.89
N LEU A 134 7.67 17.48 -18.62
CA LEU A 134 7.21 16.13 -18.93
C LEU A 134 6.96 16.01 -20.44
N GLN A 135 7.42 14.93 -21.03
CA GLN A 135 7.31 14.65 -22.46
C GLN A 135 6.63 13.29 -22.67
N PRO A 136 5.41 13.25 -23.24
CA PRO A 136 4.60 14.39 -23.68
C PRO A 136 4.00 15.19 -22.50
N SER A 137 3.58 16.42 -22.75
CA SER A 137 3.09 17.35 -21.71
C SER A 137 1.78 16.92 -21.04
N ASP A 138 1.03 16.02 -21.68
CA ASP A 138 -0.25 15.45 -21.23
C ASP A 138 -0.09 14.05 -20.61
N MET A 139 1.15 13.62 -20.38
CA MET A 139 1.47 12.35 -19.71
C MET A 139 0.79 12.19 -18.35
N VAL A 140 0.59 13.30 -17.64
CA VAL A 140 -0.16 13.35 -16.38
C VAL A 140 -1.36 14.27 -16.54
N GLY A 141 -2.41 13.98 -15.79
CA GLY A 141 -3.60 14.78 -15.70
C GLY A 141 -3.36 16.18 -15.13
N ARG A 142 -4.43 16.97 -15.03
CA ARG A 142 -4.37 18.33 -14.49
C ARG A 142 -4.09 18.36 -12.98
N HIS A 143 -4.42 17.30 -12.27
CA HIS A 143 -4.28 17.18 -10.83
C HIS A 143 -3.64 15.82 -10.50
N PRO A 144 -2.36 15.62 -10.88
CA PRO A 144 -1.66 14.39 -10.52
C PRO A 144 -1.59 14.27 -9.00
N GLU A 145 -1.58 13.05 -8.47
CA GLU A 145 -1.46 12.83 -7.03
C GLU A 145 -0.20 13.48 -6.48
N TRP A 146 0.97 13.24 -7.10
CA TRP A 146 2.23 13.82 -6.67
C TRP A 146 3.20 14.05 -7.83
N VAL A 147 3.78 15.25 -7.88
CA VAL A 147 4.95 15.56 -8.70
C VAL A 147 5.98 16.23 -7.79
N THR A 148 7.00 15.49 -7.40
CA THR A 148 7.95 15.92 -6.38
C THR A 148 9.38 15.64 -6.77
N ILE A 149 10.32 16.39 -6.20
CA ILE A 149 11.73 16.01 -6.21
C ILE A 149 12.10 15.54 -4.80
N LEU A 150 12.59 14.30 -4.73
CA LEU A 150 13.17 13.73 -3.52
C LEU A 150 14.69 13.86 -3.59
N SER A 151 15.27 14.42 -2.54
CA SER A 151 16.70 14.30 -2.23
C SER A 151 16.90 13.54 -0.92
N TRP A 152 17.76 12.52 -0.90
CA TRP A 152 18.03 11.69 0.28
C TRP A 152 19.52 11.33 0.41
N GLN A 153 19.90 10.71 1.54
CA GLN A 153 21.28 10.32 1.86
C GLN A 153 22.29 11.47 1.99
N GLY A 154 21.80 12.69 2.22
CA GLY A 154 22.63 13.81 2.62
C GLY A 154 23.10 13.70 4.06
N ARG A 155 24.25 13.08 4.31
CA ARG A 155 24.79 12.96 5.67
C ARG A 155 25.15 14.37 6.19
N MET A 156 24.38 14.87 7.14
CA MET A 156 24.64 16.12 7.86
C MET A 156 24.57 15.85 9.36
N GLU A 157 25.49 16.42 10.14
CA GLU A 157 25.63 16.14 11.58
C GLU A 157 24.35 16.35 12.41
N ASN A 158 23.40 17.16 11.93
CA ASN A 158 22.16 17.48 12.64
C ASN A 158 20.91 17.51 11.74
N ASN A 159 20.93 16.81 10.60
CA ASN A 159 19.80 16.81 9.68
C ASN A 159 19.38 15.38 9.31
N ARG A 160 18.10 15.19 8.99
CA ARG A 160 17.58 13.87 8.61
C ARG A 160 18.11 13.37 7.26
N GLY A 161 18.86 14.21 6.53
CA GLY A 161 19.42 13.87 5.22
C GLY A 161 18.36 13.55 4.18
N LEU A 162 17.20 14.20 4.31
CA LEU A 162 16.00 14.01 3.50
C LEU A 162 15.39 15.37 3.20
N GLN A 163 15.15 15.65 1.93
CA GLN A 163 14.44 16.82 1.45
C GLN A 163 13.44 16.39 0.39
N ILE A 164 12.20 16.85 0.55
CA ILE A 164 11.13 16.63 -0.42
C ILE A 164 10.64 18.02 -0.84
N ASP A 165 10.63 18.25 -2.15
CA ASP A 165 10.10 19.45 -2.77
C ASP A 165 8.88 19.08 -3.61
N GLU A 166 7.71 19.60 -3.24
CA GLU A 166 6.50 19.52 -4.06
C GLU A 166 6.61 20.58 -5.14
N LEU A 167 6.59 20.16 -6.41
CA LEU A 167 6.85 21.09 -7.50
C LEU A 167 5.61 21.95 -7.80
N GLU A 168 5.87 23.22 -8.09
CA GLU A 168 4.84 24.14 -8.56
C GLU A 168 4.52 23.83 -10.03
N GLN A 169 3.26 23.59 -10.35
CA GLN A 169 2.80 23.43 -11.74
C GLN A 169 2.67 24.82 -12.39
N VAL A 170 3.51 25.08 -13.39
CA VAL A 170 3.50 26.36 -14.12
C VAL A 170 2.75 26.27 -15.46
N GLY A 171 2.50 25.05 -15.95
CA GLY A 171 1.72 24.77 -17.15
C GLY A 171 1.48 23.26 -17.35
N PRO A 172 0.77 22.86 -18.42
CA PRO A 172 0.59 21.44 -18.74
C PRO A 172 1.94 20.72 -18.89
N GLY A 173 2.18 19.72 -18.03
CA GLY A 173 3.45 18.99 -18.01
C GLY A 173 4.68 19.81 -17.62
N HIS A 174 4.53 21.06 -17.18
CA HIS A 174 5.63 21.94 -16.81
C HIS A 174 5.57 22.26 -15.32
N TYR A 175 6.65 21.89 -14.62
CA TYR A 175 6.79 22.02 -13.18
C TYR A 175 8.09 22.74 -12.82
N ARG A 176 8.12 23.39 -11.67
CA ARG A 176 9.30 24.08 -11.13
C ARG A 176 9.52 23.73 -9.67
N SER A 177 10.78 23.54 -9.29
CA SER A 177 11.17 23.38 -7.89
C SER A 177 10.88 24.64 -7.07
N THR A 178 10.33 24.47 -5.88
CA THR A 178 10.06 25.58 -4.95
C THR A 178 11.19 25.77 -3.93
N ARG A 179 12.10 24.81 -3.83
CA ARG A 179 13.22 24.82 -2.89
C ARG A 179 14.56 24.48 -3.56
N PRO A 180 15.69 24.98 -3.05
CA PRO A 180 17.02 24.58 -3.53
C PRO A 180 17.25 23.08 -3.34
N LEU A 181 17.67 22.38 -4.39
CA LEU A 181 17.88 20.94 -4.42
C LEU A 181 19.37 20.61 -4.32
N PRO A 182 19.81 19.73 -3.41
CA PRO A 182 21.21 19.34 -3.31
C PRO A 182 21.58 18.35 -4.42
N VAL A 183 22.69 18.62 -5.11
CA VAL A 183 23.26 17.74 -6.15
C VAL A 183 24.78 17.59 -5.98
N TRP A 184 25.21 17.25 -4.77
CA TRP A 184 26.61 17.16 -4.39
C TRP A 184 26.87 16.09 -3.32
N GLY A 185 28.13 15.70 -3.16
CA GLY A 185 28.57 14.80 -2.09
C GLY A 185 27.85 13.45 -2.14
N THR A 186 27.24 13.04 -1.02
CA THR A 186 26.52 11.77 -0.91
C THR A 186 25.02 11.89 -1.19
N TRP A 187 24.53 13.08 -1.54
CA TRP A 187 23.12 13.27 -1.84
C TRP A 187 22.73 12.49 -3.09
N LYS A 188 21.53 11.90 -3.07
CA LYS A 188 20.87 11.39 -4.26
C LYS A 188 19.60 12.19 -4.46
N THR A 189 19.30 12.56 -5.70
CA THR A 189 18.17 13.41 -6.06
C THR A 189 17.47 12.84 -7.28
N LEU A 190 16.15 12.71 -7.20
CA LEU A 190 15.31 12.21 -8.29
C LEU A 190 13.99 12.97 -8.37
N LEU A 191 13.43 13.05 -9.57
CA LEU A 191 12.05 13.45 -9.84
C LEU A 191 11.14 12.24 -9.67
N ARG A 192 10.02 12.41 -8.97
CA ARG A 192 8.93 11.44 -8.82
C ARG A 192 7.69 11.99 -9.48
N VAL A 193 6.97 11.12 -10.16
CA VAL A 193 5.68 11.42 -10.77
C VAL A 193 4.72 10.28 -10.43
N GLN A 194 3.59 10.64 -9.83
CA GLN A 194 2.49 9.75 -9.57
C GLN A 194 1.18 10.36 -10.07
N ASP A 195 0.49 9.61 -10.93
CA ASP A 195 -0.85 9.92 -11.44
C ASP A 195 -1.64 8.61 -11.65
N GLY A 196 -2.54 8.28 -10.71
CA GLY A 196 -3.23 7.00 -10.64
C GLY A 196 -2.26 5.81 -10.63
N TYR A 197 -2.39 4.91 -11.61
CA TYR A 197 -1.48 3.76 -11.79
C TYR A 197 -0.09 4.15 -12.33
N THR A 198 0.08 5.37 -12.83
CA THR A 198 1.38 5.83 -13.30
C THR A 198 2.23 6.18 -12.10
N MET A 199 3.23 5.36 -11.78
CA MET A 199 4.17 5.61 -10.69
C MET A 199 5.59 5.43 -11.20
N THR A 200 6.29 6.55 -11.40
CA THR A 200 7.55 6.58 -12.16
C THR A 200 8.49 7.66 -11.67
N ALA A 201 9.77 7.54 -12.02
CA ALA A 201 10.80 8.48 -11.59
C ALA A 201 11.85 8.74 -12.67
N VAL A 202 12.60 9.82 -12.50
CA VAL A 202 13.77 10.18 -13.29
C VAL A 202 14.91 10.55 -12.34
N PRO A 203 16.08 9.91 -12.40
CA PRO A 203 17.20 10.31 -11.56
C PRO A 203 17.74 11.67 -12.04
N ILE A 204 18.06 12.56 -11.12
CA ILE A 204 18.64 13.89 -11.39
C ILE A 204 20.14 13.84 -11.05
N TYR A 205 20.47 13.41 -9.84
CA TYR A 205 21.83 13.28 -9.34
C TYR A 205 21.98 12.04 -8.50
N GLU A 206 23.00 11.23 -8.77
CA GLU A 206 23.44 10.18 -7.87
C GLU A 206 24.97 10.05 -7.98
N PRO A 207 25.72 10.13 -6.87
CA PRO A 207 27.16 9.96 -6.91
C PRO A 207 27.52 8.55 -7.39
N ALA A 208 28.73 8.41 -7.92
CA ALA A 208 29.32 7.09 -8.10
C ALA A 208 29.38 6.38 -6.75
N ASP A 209 29.03 5.12 -6.74
CA ASP A 209 29.20 4.24 -5.60
C ASP A 209 30.23 3.18 -6.00
N GLU A 210 31.26 2.97 -5.19
CA GLU A 210 32.28 1.95 -5.45
C GLU A 210 31.94 0.62 -4.76
N ALA A 211 31.04 0.64 -3.75
CA ALA A 211 30.62 -0.56 -3.03
C ALA A 211 29.63 -1.40 -3.85
N ILE A 212 28.95 -0.77 -4.81
CA ILE A 212 28.14 -1.41 -5.86
C ILE A 212 28.66 -0.91 -7.22
N PRO A 213 28.67 -1.70 -8.31
CA PRO A 213 29.19 -1.25 -9.61
C PRO A 213 28.22 -0.28 -10.31
N ALA A 214 27.94 0.85 -9.67
CA ALA A 214 26.86 1.76 -10.03
C ALA A 214 27.46 3.12 -10.43
N PRO A 215 27.51 3.47 -11.74
CA PRO A 215 28.16 4.69 -12.21
C PRO A 215 27.45 5.94 -11.70
N GLU A 216 28.17 7.06 -11.67
CA GLU A 216 27.59 8.36 -11.37
C GLU A 216 26.46 8.69 -12.35
N VAL A 217 25.37 9.23 -11.82
CA VAL A 217 24.35 9.93 -12.58
C VAL A 217 24.56 11.43 -12.36
N PRO A 218 25.27 12.13 -13.26
CA PRO A 218 25.67 13.52 -13.01
C PRO A 218 24.48 14.48 -13.16
N ALA A 219 24.48 15.55 -12.36
CA ALA A 219 23.51 16.64 -12.47
C ALA A 219 23.93 17.63 -13.56
N LEU A 220 23.64 17.30 -14.82
CA LEU A 220 23.95 18.18 -15.95
C LEU A 220 23.04 19.43 -15.95
N PRO A 221 23.52 20.60 -16.42
CA PRO A 221 22.71 21.83 -16.50
C PRO A 221 21.43 21.66 -17.32
N ALA A 222 21.46 20.79 -18.34
CA ALA A 222 20.30 20.36 -19.08
C ALA A 222 20.38 18.86 -19.32
N MET A 223 19.28 18.15 -19.12
CA MET A 223 19.18 16.71 -19.36
C MET A 223 17.80 16.35 -19.87
N ASN A 224 17.74 15.28 -20.67
CA ASN A 224 16.49 14.66 -21.07
C ASN A 224 16.61 13.16 -20.81
N ARG A 225 15.85 12.64 -19.83
CA ARG A 225 16.01 11.27 -19.33
C ARG A 225 14.68 10.51 -19.37
N PRO A 226 14.70 9.21 -19.68
CA PRO A 226 13.50 8.40 -19.70
C PRO A 226 12.99 8.13 -18.29
N PHE A 227 11.68 7.94 -18.21
CA PHE A 227 11.02 7.48 -17.01
C PHE A 227 11.34 6.01 -16.71
N VAL A 228 11.62 5.70 -15.44
CA VAL A 228 11.91 4.35 -14.95
C VAL A 228 11.11 4.03 -13.69
N GLN A 229 11.04 2.76 -13.34
CA GLN A 229 10.47 2.35 -12.06
C GLN A 229 11.32 2.93 -10.92
N GLU A 230 10.68 3.63 -9.98
CA GLU A 230 11.38 4.28 -8.86
C GLU A 230 12.26 3.30 -8.06
N ILE A 231 11.81 2.06 -7.90
CA ILE A 231 12.56 1.01 -7.20
C ILE A 231 13.94 0.75 -7.83
N THR A 232 14.12 0.99 -9.13
CA THR A 232 15.42 0.81 -9.81
C THR A 232 16.43 1.90 -9.45
N ILE A 233 15.94 3.06 -9.01
CA ILE A 233 16.75 4.20 -8.54
C ILE A 233 16.97 4.08 -7.03
N LEU A 234 15.92 3.79 -6.25
CA LEU A 234 16.04 3.69 -4.79
C LEU A 234 16.76 2.42 -4.33
N GLN A 235 16.62 1.33 -5.07
CA GLN A 235 17.24 0.03 -4.76
C GLN A 235 18.23 -0.37 -5.85
N ARG A 236 19.17 0.53 -6.19
CA ARG A 236 20.27 0.25 -7.15
C ARG A 236 21.10 -0.98 -6.78
N GLU A 237 21.12 -1.33 -5.50
CA GLU A 237 21.81 -2.51 -4.94
C GLU A 237 21.11 -3.83 -5.30
N ARG A 238 19.81 -3.80 -5.60
CA ARG A 238 19.04 -5.02 -5.84
C ARG A 238 19.39 -5.58 -7.21
N ASP A 239 19.91 -6.81 -7.22
CA ASP A 239 20.19 -7.53 -8.46
C ASP A 239 18.90 -7.72 -9.27
N GLN A 240 18.82 -7.01 -10.39
CA GLN A 240 17.69 -7.09 -11.31
C GLN A 240 17.77 -8.31 -12.24
N ASN A 241 18.86 -9.09 -12.20
CA ASN A 241 19.06 -10.30 -13.01
C ASN A 241 18.52 -11.57 -12.34
N ALA A 242 18.04 -11.48 -11.10
CA ALA A 242 17.40 -12.59 -10.42
C ALA A 242 16.22 -13.12 -11.27
N PRO A 243 16.14 -14.44 -11.52
CA PRO A 243 15.07 -14.99 -12.36
C PRO A 243 13.70 -14.72 -11.76
N VAL A 244 12.85 -14.01 -12.52
CA VAL A 244 11.50 -13.61 -12.09
C VAL A 244 10.66 -14.81 -11.62
N TRP A 245 10.83 -15.97 -12.26
CA TRP A 245 10.10 -17.19 -11.91
C TRP A 245 10.34 -17.64 -10.47
N LEU A 246 11.53 -17.39 -9.90
CA LEU A 246 11.85 -17.80 -8.53
C LEU A 246 11.04 -16.98 -7.53
N PHE A 247 10.96 -15.67 -7.76
CA PHE A 247 10.10 -14.78 -6.98
C PHE A 247 8.63 -15.21 -7.11
N THR A 248 8.15 -15.41 -8.34
CA THR A 248 6.77 -15.86 -8.59
C THR A 248 6.45 -17.18 -7.92
N ALA A 249 7.33 -18.19 -8.05
CA ALA A 249 7.15 -19.50 -7.43
C ALA A 249 7.13 -19.40 -5.90
N GLY A 250 8.05 -18.63 -5.32
CA GLY A 250 8.05 -18.34 -3.88
C GLY A 250 6.74 -17.69 -3.42
N SER A 251 6.26 -16.68 -4.14
CA SER A 251 4.97 -16.04 -3.84
C SER A 251 3.79 -17.01 -3.93
N ILE A 252 3.78 -17.91 -4.92
CA ILE A 252 2.72 -18.93 -5.07
C ILE A 252 2.76 -19.93 -3.91
N VAL A 253 3.94 -20.37 -3.49
CA VAL A 253 4.08 -21.27 -2.33
C VAL A 253 3.56 -20.60 -1.06
N VAL A 254 3.95 -19.34 -0.81
CA VAL A 254 3.45 -18.58 0.35
C VAL A 254 1.94 -18.43 0.28
N LEU A 255 1.38 -18.06 -0.89
CA LEU A 255 -0.06 -17.96 -1.10
C LEU A 255 -0.76 -19.29 -0.77
N PHE A 256 -0.25 -20.41 -1.27
CA PHE A 256 -0.80 -21.73 -1.00
C PHE A 256 -0.80 -22.05 0.51
N MET A 257 0.32 -21.81 1.20
CA MET A 257 0.42 -22.02 2.65
C MET A 257 -0.55 -21.11 3.43
N THR A 258 -0.68 -19.85 3.02
CA THR A 258 -1.67 -18.93 3.62
C THR A 258 -3.09 -19.43 3.42
N LEU A 259 -3.45 -19.89 2.21
CA LEU A 259 -4.78 -20.44 1.93
C LEU A 259 -5.04 -21.74 2.72
N MET A 260 -4.02 -22.57 2.94
CA MET A 260 -4.13 -23.75 3.80
C MET A 260 -4.42 -23.36 5.25
N VAL A 261 -3.77 -22.32 5.78
CA VAL A 261 -4.05 -21.82 7.14
C VAL A 261 -5.47 -21.30 7.22
N ILE A 262 -5.92 -20.50 6.25
CA ILE A 262 -7.29 -19.97 6.20
C ILE A 262 -8.31 -21.12 6.13
N ALA A 263 -8.06 -22.13 5.29
CA ALA A 263 -8.90 -23.31 5.16
C ALA A 263 -8.93 -24.13 6.46
N GLY A 264 -7.79 -24.33 7.10
CA GLY A 264 -7.66 -25.03 8.38
C GLY A 264 -8.40 -24.33 9.51
N LEU A 265 -8.28 -23.00 9.61
CA LEU A 265 -9.01 -22.18 10.57
C LEU A 265 -10.52 -22.22 10.31
N THR A 266 -10.94 -22.10 9.04
CA THR A 266 -12.35 -22.15 8.65
C THR A 266 -12.96 -23.51 8.97
N TRP A 267 -12.25 -24.60 8.66
CA TRP A 267 -12.66 -25.96 8.97
C TRP A 267 -12.72 -26.23 10.48
N GLY A 268 -11.68 -25.84 11.22
CA GLY A 268 -11.61 -25.99 12.67
C GLY A 268 -12.73 -25.22 13.38
N ALA A 269 -12.96 -23.97 12.96
CA ALA A 269 -14.06 -23.13 13.44
C ALA A 269 -15.43 -23.78 13.19
N GLY A 270 -15.66 -24.30 11.97
CA GLY A 270 -16.88 -25.02 11.63
C GLY A 270 -17.08 -26.31 12.44
N ARG A 271 -16.00 -27.04 12.72
CA ARG A 271 -16.04 -28.26 13.55
C ARG A 271 -16.40 -27.93 15.00
N LEU A 272 -15.73 -26.94 15.59
CA LEU A 272 -16.00 -26.49 16.97
C LEU A 272 -17.44 -25.98 17.10
N GLY A 273 -17.92 -25.18 16.15
CA GLY A 273 -19.30 -24.70 16.15
C GLY A 273 -20.34 -25.81 16.11
N ASN A 274 -20.10 -26.90 15.36
CA ASN A 274 -21.01 -28.04 15.34
C ASN A 274 -20.99 -28.83 16.66
N ALA A 275 -19.80 -29.05 17.25
CA ALA A 275 -19.66 -29.82 18.49
C ALA A 275 -20.32 -29.14 19.70
N VAL A 276 -20.32 -27.81 19.77
CA VAL A 276 -20.97 -27.05 20.85
C VAL A 276 -22.50 -26.99 20.68
N THR A 277 -23.02 -27.21 19.46
CA THR A 277 -24.45 -27.11 19.15
C THR A 277 -25.17 -28.48 19.18
N GLU A 278 -24.43 -29.60 19.25
CA GLU A 278 -25.05 -30.92 19.44
C GLU A 278 -25.65 -31.02 20.86
N PRO A 279 -26.92 -31.44 21.02
CA PRO A 279 -27.49 -31.67 22.34
C PRO A 279 -26.72 -32.78 23.03
N GLU A 280 -26.42 -32.61 24.33
CA GLU A 280 -25.84 -33.69 25.14
C GLU A 280 -26.68 -34.96 24.96
N PRO A 281 -26.05 -36.12 24.67
CA PRO A 281 -26.79 -37.36 24.61
C PRO A 281 -27.46 -37.55 25.97
N VAL A 282 -28.79 -37.66 25.96
CA VAL A 282 -29.54 -38.03 27.15
C VAL A 282 -29.02 -39.40 27.55
N GLU A 283 -28.20 -39.44 28.60
CA GLU A 283 -27.76 -40.68 29.20
C GLU A 283 -29.02 -41.35 29.74
N ASP A 284 -29.49 -42.36 29.01
CA ASP A 284 -30.67 -43.12 29.34
C ASP A 284 -30.42 -43.74 30.72
N LYS A 285 -30.98 -43.11 31.77
CA LYS A 285 -30.81 -43.56 33.14
C LYS A 285 -31.25 -45.02 33.18
N GLN A 286 -30.27 -45.89 33.37
CA GLN A 286 -30.44 -47.33 33.51
C GLN A 286 -31.64 -47.58 34.43
N PRO A 287 -32.69 -48.29 33.98
CA PRO A 287 -33.89 -48.44 34.78
C PRO A 287 -33.50 -49.09 36.10
N ALA A 288 -33.89 -48.45 37.20
CA ALA A 288 -33.57 -48.90 38.55
C ALA A 288 -33.98 -50.38 38.70
N PRO A 289 -33.13 -51.23 39.29
CA PRO A 289 -33.44 -52.64 39.44
C PRO A 289 -34.74 -52.78 40.23
N ARG A 290 -35.70 -53.53 39.68
CA ARG A 290 -36.94 -53.86 40.37
C ARG A 290 -36.59 -54.59 41.66
N ALA A 291 -36.95 -54.00 42.78
CA ALA A 291 -36.89 -54.65 44.08
C ALA A 291 -37.99 -55.74 44.14
N ALA A 292 -37.54 -56.96 44.44
CA ALA A 292 -38.24 -58.18 44.87
C ALA A 292 -39.63 -58.48 44.28
#